data_AF-A0A958C5R9-F1
#
_entry.id   AF-A0A958C5R9-F1
#
_cell.length_a   1.000
_cell.length_b   1.000
_cell.length_c   1.000
_cell.angle_alpha   90.00
_cell.angle_beta   90.00
_cell.angle_gamma   90.00
#
_symmetry.space_group_name_H-M   'P 1'
#
loop_
_entity.id
_entity.type
_entity.pdbx_description
1 polymer ?
#
loop_
_entity_poly.entity_id
_entity_poly.type
_entity_poly.pdbx_seq_one_letter_code
_entity_poly.pdbx_strand_id
1 'polypeptide(L)'
;DKSGLETALQLKDEELAQLQEQFAANEADLAQVQEAVTGSTGTRMVGVAGVTAGAAAAAALQEKDEQLAETAAQLAALQEQLAAQSGELEETRSQLASAAPFQEAAQMADKLAQMPPIKRGAATAAVLAGVQPYFVPGVQALNDIHGVGQAFQQRFYKAGIGTYWEVSTLSNEAIQESLQ
;
A
#
# COMPACT_ATOMS: atom_id res chain seq x y z
N ASP A 1 30.12 12.61 115.59
CA ASP A 1 29.82 11.94 114.31
C ASP A 1 30.06 12.80 113.08
N LYS A 2 31.33 13.13 112.77
CA LYS A 2 31.71 13.74 111.47
C LYS A 2 32.04 12.69 110.40
N SER A 3 32.59 11.54 110.81
CA SER A 3 33.01 10.47 109.90
C SER A 3 31.85 9.81 109.12
N GLY A 4 30.65 9.69 109.71
CA GLY A 4 29.50 9.10 109.01
C GLY A 4 28.89 10.00 107.91
N LEU A 5 29.08 11.32 108.01
CA LEU A 5 28.62 12.28 106.99
C LEU A 5 29.55 12.32 105.76
N GLU A 6 30.87 12.13 105.96
CA GLU A 6 31.84 12.06 104.86
C GLU A 6 31.64 10.81 104.00
N THR A 7 31.35 9.66 104.62
CA THR A 7 31.08 8.41 103.88
C THR A 7 29.77 8.48 103.09
N ALA A 8 28.74 9.15 103.64
CA ALA A 8 27.46 9.33 102.95
C ALA A 8 27.55 10.31 101.76
N LEU A 9 28.41 11.33 101.84
CA LEU A 9 28.70 12.24 100.73
C LEU A 9 29.45 11.52 99.61
N GLN A 10 30.47 10.72 99.96
CA GLN A 10 31.21 9.90 98.98
C GLN A 10 30.30 8.94 98.22
N LEU A 11 29.36 8.28 98.91
CA LEU A 11 28.42 7.35 98.29
C LEU A 11 27.50 8.06 97.27
N LYS A 12 27.04 9.27 97.60
CA LYS A 12 26.18 10.06 96.69
C LYS A 12 26.94 10.63 95.50
N ASP A 13 28.21 10.98 95.67
CA ASP A 13 29.07 11.41 94.58
C ASP A 13 29.35 10.24 93.62
N GLU A 14 29.52 9.02 94.13
CA GLU A 14 29.61 7.81 93.31
C GLU A 14 28.30 7.49 92.57
N GLU A 15 27.13 7.63 93.22
CA GLU A 15 25.82 7.46 92.56
C GLU A 15 25.59 8.51 91.45
N LEU A 16 25.99 9.77 91.68
CA LEU A 16 25.90 10.83 90.67
C LEU A 16 26.83 10.57 89.48
N ALA A 17 28.05 10.07 89.73
CA ALA A 17 28.98 9.70 88.67
C ALA A 17 28.43 8.54 87.82
N GLN A 18 27.85 7.51 88.45
CA GLN A 18 27.22 6.39 87.75
C GLN A 18 26.01 6.84 86.93
N LEU A 19 25.19 7.76 87.45
CA LEU A 19 24.03 8.27 86.74
C LEU A 19 24.46 9.12 85.53
N GLN A 20 25.51 9.95 85.68
CA GLN A 20 26.09 10.72 84.58
C GLN A 20 26.68 9.83 83.49
N GLU A 21 27.34 8.74 83.86
CA GLU A 21 27.87 7.74 82.93
C GLU A 21 26.73 7.03 82.17
N GLN A 22 25.65 6.66 82.86
CA GLN A 22 24.46 6.09 82.22
C GLN A 22 23.78 7.06 81.25
N PHE A 23 23.69 8.35 81.59
CA PHE A 23 23.15 9.36 80.67
C PHE A 23 24.01 9.54 79.42
N ALA A 24 25.34 9.55 79.58
CA ALA A 24 26.26 9.62 78.45
C ALA A 24 26.16 8.37 77.54
N ALA A 25 26.01 7.17 78.14
CA ALA A 25 25.78 5.94 77.40
C ALA A 25 24.45 5.96 76.64
N ASN A 26 23.37 6.39 77.30
CA ASN A 26 22.06 6.49 76.67
C ASN A 26 22.02 7.53 75.53
N GLU A 27 22.75 8.64 75.66
CA GLU A 27 22.87 9.66 74.60
C GLU A 27 23.63 9.12 73.39
N ALA A 28 24.68 8.33 73.62
CA ALA A 28 25.41 7.65 72.55
C ALA A 28 24.54 6.60 71.82
N ASP A 29 23.76 5.81 72.57
CA ASP A 29 22.82 4.84 72.00
C ASP A 29 21.72 5.53 71.18
N LEU A 30 21.18 6.66 71.66
CA LEU A 30 20.19 7.44 70.93
C LEU A 30 20.75 7.96 69.60
N ALA A 31 22.01 8.44 69.60
CA ALA A 31 22.68 8.89 68.38
C ALA A 31 22.86 7.75 67.37
N GLN A 32 23.26 6.55 67.82
CA GLN A 32 23.38 5.38 66.96
C GLN A 32 22.02 4.94 66.38
N VAL A 33 20.96 4.97 67.18
CA VAL A 33 19.60 4.65 66.70
C VAL A 33 19.12 5.68 65.68
N GLN A 34 19.40 6.97 65.88
CA GLN A 34 19.04 8.01 64.90
C GLN A 34 19.80 7.85 63.57
N GLU A 35 21.09 7.50 63.62
CA GLU A 35 21.88 7.20 62.42
C GLU A 35 21.37 5.94 61.70
N ALA A 36 21.05 4.88 62.44
CA ALA A 36 20.49 3.65 61.88
C ALA A 36 19.11 3.87 61.24
N VAL A 37 18.23 4.66 61.86
CA VAL A 37 16.89 4.98 61.34
C VAL A 37 16.99 5.83 60.08
N THR A 38 17.85 6.84 60.05
CA THR A 38 18.06 7.68 58.85
C THR A 38 18.66 6.88 57.70
N GLY A 39 19.66 6.04 57.97
CA GLY A 39 20.22 5.11 56.99
C GLY A 39 19.19 4.12 56.43
N SER A 40 18.44 3.45 57.31
CA SER A 40 17.39 2.51 56.89
C SER A 40 16.26 3.19 56.10
N THR A 41 15.93 4.44 56.44
CA THR A 41 14.90 5.21 55.73
C THR A 41 15.40 5.59 54.33
N GLY A 42 16.65 6.03 54.21
CA GLY A 42 17.30 6.29 52.91
C GLY A 42 17.31 5.06 52.00
N THR A 43 17.75 3.92 52.51
CA THR A 43 17.77 2.65 51.74
C THR A 43 16.36 2.21 51.32
N ARG A 44 15.37 2.33 52.21
CA ARG A 44 13.98 1.98 51.89
C ARG A 44 13.41 2.92 50.82
N MET A 45 13.69 4.22 50.87
CA MET A 45 13.24 5.18 49.85
C MET A 45 13.84 4.88 48.47
N VAL A 46 15.12 4.51 48.40
CA VAL A 46 15.77 4.08 47.15
C VAL A 46 15.15 2.80 46.59
N GLY A 47 14.87 1.81 47.46
CA GLY A 47 14.19 0.58 47.05
C GLY A 47 12.78 0.82 46.52
N VAL A 48 11.99 1.67 47.19
CA VAL A 48 10.64 2.03 46.75
C VAL A 48 10.66 2.74 45.39
N ALA A 49 11.59 3.69 45.18
CA ALA A 49 11.76 4.36 43.89
C ALA A 49 12.11 3.38 42.75
N GLY A 50 12.95 2.38 43.03
CA GLY A 50 13.28 1.31 42.08
C GLY A 50 12.07 0.44 41.72
N VAL A 51 11.26 0.06 42.71
CA VAL A 51 10.03 -0.73 42.49
C VAL A 51 9.01 0.07 41.67
N THR A 52 8.83 1.36 41.94
CA THR A 52 7.90 2.20 41.16
C THR A 52 8.37 2.42 39.72
N ALA A 53 9.68 2.56 39.51
CA ALA A 53 10.25 2.67 38.16
C ALA A 53 10.09 1.35 37.38
N GLY A 54 10.30 0.20 38.03
CA GLY A 54 10.06 -1.13 37.46
C GLY A 54 8.59 -1.35 37.08
N ALA A 55 7.65 -0.93 37.93
CA ALA A 55 6.22 -1.01 37.64
C ALA A 55 5.82 -0.13 36.44
N ALA A 56 6.39 1.07 36.31
CA ALA A 56 6.15 1.95 35.16
C ALA A 56 6.73 1.34 33.86
N ALA A 57 7.91 0.73 33.92
CA ALA A 57 8.51 0.04 32.79
C ALA A 57 7.69 -1.20 32.35
N ALA A 58 7.15 -1.96 33.30
CA ALA A 58 6.28 -3.10 33.03
C ALA A 58 4.97 -2.67 32.35
N ALA A 59 4.35 -1.57 32.81
CA ALA A 59 3.16 -1.00 32.19
C ALA A 59 3.45 -0.51 30.75
N ALA A 60 4.60 0.13 30.53
CA ALA A 60 5.00 0.57 29.19
C ALA A 60 5.27 -0.60 28.24
N LEU A 61 5.85 -1.71 28.72
CA LEU A 61 6.04 -2.93 27.92
C LEU A 61 4.70 -3.55 27.52
N GLN A 62 3.74 -3.63 28.46
CA GLN A 62 2.41 -4.14 28.17
C GLN A 62 1.68 -3.30 27.10
N GLU A 63 1.77 -1.97 27.19
CA GLU A 63 1.21 -1.08 26.18
C GLU A 63 1.87 -1.28 24.80
N LYS A 64 3.19 -1.53 24.76
CA LYS A 64 3.91 -1.80 23.51
C LYS A 64 3.53 -3.17 22.92
N ASP A 65 3.33 -4.18 23.75
CA ASP A 65 2.87 -5.50 23.32
C ASP A 65 1.45 -5.44 22.75
N GLU A 66 0.56 -4.64 23.36
CA GLU A 66 -0.78 -4.36 22.81
C GLU A 66 -0.70 -3.63 21.46
N GLN A 67 0.18 -2.63 21.32
CA GLN A 67 0.41 -1.93 20.04
C GLN A 67 1.00 -2.86 18.96
N LEU A 68 1.89 -3.78 19.32
CA LEU A 68 2.43 -4.78 18.40
C LEU A 68 1.36 -5.79 17.97
N ALA A 69 0.49 -6.22 18.87
CA ALA A 69 -0.64 -7.09 18.55
C ALA A 69 -1.63 -6.40 17.58
N GLU A 70 -1.94 -5.12 17.83
CA GLU A 70 -2.83 -4.35 16.96
C GLU A 70 -2.22 -4.14 15.56
N THR A 71 -0.95 -3.74 15.47
CA THR A 71 -0.27 -3.56 14.18
C THR A 71 -0.11 -4.88 13.41
N ALA A 72 0.15 -5.99 14.10
CA ALA A 72 0.17 -7.32 13.47
C ALA A 72 -1.20 -7.70 12.89
N ALA A 73 -2.29 -7.40 13.62
CA ALA A 73 -3.65 -7.63 13.14
C ALA A 73 -3.98 -6.75 11.92
N GLN A 74 -3.58 -5.48 11.93
CA GLN A 74 -3.74 -4.57 10.79
C GLN A 74 -2.97 -5.05 9.55
N LEU A 75 -1.73 -5.54 9.73
CA LEU A 75 -0.94 -6.10 8.63
C LEU A 75 -1.57 -7.36 8.04
N ALA A 76 -2.10 -8.26 8.88
CA ALA A 76 -2.80 -9.46 8.41
C ALA A 76 -4.05 -9.09 7.59
N ALA A 77 -4.85 -8.13 8.07
CA ALA A 77 -6.03 -7.66 7.35
C ALA A 77 -5.68 -6.99 6.00
N LEU A 78 -4.62 -6.17 5.97
CA LEU A 78 -4.12 -5.56 4.73
C LEU A 78 -3.60 -6.60 3.73
N GLN A 79 -2.90 -7.63 4.22
CA GLN A 79 -2.43 -8.73 3.37
C GLN A 79 -3.58 -9.51 2.76
N GLU A 80 -4.64 -9.79 3.53
CA GLU A 80 -5.86 -10.43 3.02
C GLU A 80 -6.56 -9.56 1.97
N GLN A 81 -6.67 -8.25 2.21
CA GLN A 81 -7.25 -7.32 1.26
C GLN A 81 -6.45 -7.25 -0.05
N LEU A 82 -5.11 -7.24 0.03
CA LEU A 82 -4.25 -7.28 -1.16
C LEU A 82 -4.40 -8.60 -1.93
N ALA A 83 -4.50 -9.73 -1.22
CA ALA A 83 -4.75 -11.02 -1.85
C ALA A 83 -6.11 -11.04 -2.58
N ALA A 84 -7.16 -10.53 -1.95
CA ALA A 84 -8.49 -10.42 -2.56
C ALA A 84 -8.47 -9.52 -3.81
N GLN A 85 -7.88 -8.33 -3.72
CA GLN A 85 -7.75 -7.42 -4.87
C GLN A 85 -6.93 -8.03 -6.01
N SER A 86 -5.86 -8.76 -5.69
CA SER A 86 -5.07 -9.45 -6.72
C SER A 86 -5.87 -10.52 -7.46
N GLY A 87 -6.77 -11.22 -6.76
CA GLY A 87 -7.69 -12.19 -7.37
C GLY A 87 -8.71 -11.52 -8.30
N GLU A 88 -9.33 -10.42 -7.87
CA GLU A 88 -10.27 -9.65 -8.69
C GLU A 88 -9.60 -9.07 -9.95
N LEU A 89 -8.35 -8.58 -9.83
CA LEU A 89 -7.60 -8.08 -10.99
C LEU A 89 -7.28 -9.20 -12.00
N GLU A 90 -6.95 -10.39 -11.53
CA GLU A 90 -6.68 -11.51 -12.44
C GLU A 90 -7.96 -12.00 -13.13
N GLU A 91 -9.09 -12.04 -12.41
CA GLU A 91 -10.38 -12.37 -12.99
C GLU A 91 -10.80 -11.36 -14.06
N THR A 92 -10.74 -10.06 -13.75
CA THR A 92 -11.08 -8.99 -14.70
C THR A 92 -10.13 -9.00 -15.91
N ARG A 93 -8.84 -9.30 -15.71
CA ARG A 93 -7.88 -9.46 -16.81
C ARG A 93 -8.22 -10.65 -17.70
N SER A 94 -8.64 -11.77 -17.13
CA SER A 94 -9.10 -12.94 -17.87
C SER A 94 -10.37 -12.63 -18.68
N GLN A 95 -11.33 -11.93 -18.07
CA GLN A 95 -12.54 -11.48 -18.75
C GLN A 95 -12.19 -10.55 -19.93
N LEU A 96 -11.30 -9.58 -19.73
CA LEU A 96 -10.84 -8.69 -20.79
C LEU A 96 -10.11 -9.44 -21.91
N ALA A 97 -9.24 -10.40 -21.57
CA ALA A 97 -8.56 -11.24 -22.55
C ALA A 97 -9.57 -12.07 -23.38
N SER A 98 -10.62 -12.58 -22.76
CA SER A 98 -11.70 -13.30 -23.46
C SER A 98 -12.55 -12.39 -24.36
N ALA A 99 -12.66 -11.10 -24.01
CA ALA A 99 -13.42 -10.10 -24.75
C ALA A 99 -12.61 -9.43 -25.87
N ALA A 100 -11.27 -9.48 -25.83
CA ALA A 100 -10.39 -8.80 -26.78
C ALA A 100 -10.70 -9.10 -28.26
N PRO A 101 -10.97 -10.37 -28.68
CA PRO A 101 -11.32 -10.66 -30.07
C PRO A 101 -12.62 -9.97 -30.52
N PHE A 102 -13.60 -9.86 -29.62
CA PHE A 102 -14.87 -9.17 -29.91
C PHE A 102 -14.70 -7.64 -29.97
N GLN A 103 -13.81 -7.09 -29.13
CA GLN A 103 -13.53 -5.66 -29.10
C GLN A 103 -12.77 -5.21 -30.37
N GLU A 104 -11.83 -6.01 -30.86
CA GLU A 104 -11.15 -5.77 -32.14
C GLU A 104 -12.12 -5.87 -33.32
N ALA A 105 -13.00 -6.88 -33.32
CA ALA A 105 -14.03 -7.03 -34.35
C ALA A 105 -15.01 -5.86 -34.35
N ALA A 106 -15.44 -5.38 -33.17
CA ALA A 106 -16.31 -4.21 -33.05
C ALA A 106 -15.63 -2.93 -33.57
N GLN A 107 -14.37 -2.69 -33.19
CA GLN A 107 -13.61 -1.55 -33.71
C GLN A 107 -13.41 -1.62 -35.23
N MET A 108 -13.21 -2.81 -35.79
CA MET A 108 -13.13 -3.00 -37.24
C MET A 108 -14.48 -2.71 -37.90
N ALA A 109 -15.58 -3.19 -37.33
CA ALA A 109 -16.94 -2.91 -37.82
C ALA A 109 -17.25 -1.40 -37.79
N ASP A 110 -16.88 -0.69 -36.73
CA ASP A 110 -17.04 0.77 -36.65
C ASP A 110 -16.22 1.50 -37.70
N LYS A 111 -14.96 1.09 -37.91
CA LYS A 111 -14.11 1.65 -38.98
C LYS A 111 -14.74 1.42 -40.35
N LEU A 112 -15.31 0.24 -40.60
CA LEU A 112 -16.02 -0.08 -41.85
C LEU A 112 -17.32 0.72 -42.01
N ALA A 113 -18.05 0.98 -40.93
CA ALA A 113 -19.29 1.76 -40.93
C ALA A 113 -19.05 3.22 -41.33
N GLN A 114 -17.91 3.79 -40.95
CA GLN A 114 -17.51 5.16 -41.30
C GLN A 114 -17.03 5.32 -42.75
N MET A 115 -16.77 4.22 -43.46
CA MET A 115 -16.32 4.24 -44.85
C MET A 115 -17.47 4.40 -45.86
N PRO A 116 -17.22 5.04 -47.02
CA PRO A 116 -18.16 5.04 -48.14
C PRO A 116 -18.55 3.62 -48.56
N PRO A 117 -19.79 3.38 -49.06
CA PRO A 117 -20.30 2.04 -49.37
C PRO A 117 -19.37 1.20 -50.25
N ILE A 118 -18.76 1.82 -51.27
CA ILE A 118 -17.82 1.17 -52.20
C ILE A 118 -16.57 0.65 -51.45
N LYS A 119 -15.97 1.50 -50.60
CA LYS A 119 -14.77 1.13 -49.82
C LYS A 119 -15.10 0.04 -48.79
N ARG A 120 -16.28 0.13 -48.16
CA ARG A 120 -16.78 -0.85 -47.22
C ARG A 120 -16.97 -2.21 -47.88
N GLY A 121 -17.62 -2.27 -49.05
CA GLY A 121 -17.82 -3.50 -49.80
C GLY A 121 -16.49 -4.16 -50.16
N ALA A 122 -15.53 -3.36 -50.64
CA ALA A 122 -14.19 -3.84 -50.98
C ALA A 122 -13.43 -4.38 -49.75
N ALA A 123 -13.48 -3.68 -48.62
CA ALA A 123 -12.83 -4.11 -47.38
C ALA A 123 -13.48 -5.37 -46.78
N THR A 124 -14.82 -5.47 -46.80
CA THR A 124 -15.55 -6.68 -46.38
C THR A 124 -15.19 -7.87 -47.27
N ALA A 125 -15.10 -7.69 -48.59
CA ALA A 125 -14.70 -8.74 -49.51
C ALA A 125 -13.25 -9.21 -49.27
N ALA A 126 -12.34 -8.31 -48.91
CA ALA A 126 -10.97 -8.67 -48.53
C ALA A 126 -10.96 -9.58 -47.29
N VAL A 127 -11.71 -9.20 -46.25
CA VAL A 127 -11.84 -9.99 -45.03
C VAL A 127 -12.42 -11.37 -45.32
N LEU A 128 -13.47 -11.46 -46.15
CA LEU A 128 -14.07 -12.75 -46.56
C LEU A 128 -13.11 -13.61 -47.38
N ALA A 129 -12.22 -13.00 -48.16
CA ALA A 129 -11.17 -13.69 -48.91
C ALA A 129 -9.95 -14.08 -48.04
N GLY A 130 -9.96 -13.78 -46.74
CA GLY A 130 -8.83 -14.03 -45.83
C GLY A 130 -7.66 -13.07 -46.03
N VAL A 131 -7.87 -11.93 -46.68
CA VAL A 131 -6.86 -10.90 -46.95
C VAL A 131 -7.11 -9.70 -46.05
N GLN A 132 -6.09 -9.27 -45.29
CA GLN A 132 -6.17 -8.08 -44.45
C GLN A 132 -6.19 -6.81 -45.34
N PRO A 133 -7.27 -6.02 -45.35
CA PRO A 133 -7.30 -4.75 -46.09
C PRO A 133 -6.32 -3.75 -45.46
N TYR A 134 -5.64 -2.98 -46.32
CA TYR A 134 -4.76 -1.88 -45.94
C TYR A 134 -4.98 -0.67 -46.86
N PHE A 135 -4.60 0.52 -46.38
CA PHE A 135 -4.77 1.75 -47.14
C PHE A 135 -3.63 1.94 -48.14
N VAL A 136 -3.97 2.21 -49.40
CA VAL A 136 -3.01 2.59 -50.44
C VAL A 136 -3.04 4.12 -50.58
N PRO A 137 -1.90 4.82 -50.44
CA PRO A 137 -1.85 6.29 -50.40
C PRO A 137 -2.16 6.98 -51.73
N GLY A 138 -2.31 6.23 -52.83
CA GLY A 138 -2.61 6.78 -54.15
C GLY A 138 -3.53 5.88 -54.96
N VAL A 139 -4.11 6.46 -56.03
CA VAL A 139 -4.89 5.70 -57.01
C VAL A 139 -3.98 4.83 -57.87
N GLN A 140 -4.42 3.61 -58.15
CA GLN A 140 -3.75 2.67 -59.04
C GLN A 140 -4.20 2.91 -60.48
N ALA A 141 -3.34 2.62 -61.44
CA ALA A 141 -3.58 2.84 -62.86
C ALA A 141 -4.64 1.84 -63.40
N LEU A 142 -5.92 2.22 -63.31
CA LEU A 142 -7.03 1.32 -63.72
C LEU A 142 -7.07 1.03 -65.22
N ASN A 143 -6.37 1.80 -66.05
CA ASN A 143 -6.20 1.52 -67.47
C ASN A 143 -5.37 0.26 -67.79
N ASP A 144 -4.73 -0.34 -66.78
CA ASP A 144 -4.08 -1.66 -66.93
C ASP A 144 -5.10 -2.82 -66.98
N ILE A 145 -6.36 -2.56 -66.58
CA ILE A 145 -7.45 -3.53 -66.71
C ILE A 145 -7.87 -3.60 -68.18
N HIS A 146 -7.90 -4.79 -68.76
CA HIS A 146 -8.35 -5.00 -70.13
C HIS A 146 -9.78 -4.46 -70.34
N GLY A 147 -9.93 -3.57 -71.32
CA GLY A 147 -11.22 -2.91 -71.62
C GLY A 147 -11.47 -1.60 -70.86
N VAL A 148 -10.62 -1.22 -69.91
CA VAL A 148 -10.71 0.07 -69.21
C VAL A 148 -9.79 1.10 -69.90
N GLY A 149 -10.38 2.00 -70.68
CA GLY A 149 -9.65 3.13 -71.25
C GLY A 149 -9.51 4.33 -70.29
N GLN A 150 -8.75 5.35 -70.69
CA GLN A 150 -8.57 6.60 -69.93
C GLN A 150 -9.90 7.24 -69.50
N ALA A 151 -10.91 7.23 -70.38
CA ALA A 151 -12.22 7.78 -70.05
C ALA A 151 -12.93 7.00 -68.94
N PHE A 152 -12.85 5.67 -68.95
CA PHE A 152 -13.45 4.81 -67.91
C PHE A 152 -12.70 4.96 -66.58
N GLN A 153 -11.36 5.00 -66.61
CA GLN A 153 -10.55 5.26 -65.42
C GLN A 153 -10.95 6.57 -64.74
N GLN A 154 -11.12 7.66 -65.49
CA GLN A 154 -11.53 8.94 -64.92
C GLN A 154 -12.93 8.88 -64.29
N ARG A 155 -13.85 8.08 -64.85
CA ARG A 155 -15.19 7.85 -64.27
C ARG A 155 -15.12 7.06 -62.96
N PHE A 156 -14.32 5.98 -62.93
CA PHE A 156 -14.05 5.25 -61.69
C PHE A 156 -13.46 6.14 -60.59
N TYR A 157 -12.47 6.97 -60.92
CA TYR A 157 -11.89 7.91 -59.95
C TYR A 157 -12.92 8.91 -59.42
N LYS A 158 -13.79 9.44 -60.29
CA LYS A 158 -14.89 10.33 -59.87
C LYS A 158 -15.89 9.63 -58.95
N ALA A 159 -16.13 8.32 -59.17
CA ALA A 159 -16.95 7.48 -58.30
C ALA A 159 -16.23 7.05 -57.02
N GLY A 160 -14.98 7.48 -56.78
CA GLY A 160 -14.19 7.12 -55.60
C GLY A 160 -13.57 5.73 -55.65
N ILE A 161 -13.56 5.09 -56.81
CA ILE A 161 -12.94 3.78 -57.07
C ILE A 161 -11.54 4.04 -57.59
N GLY A 162 -10.51 3.63 -56.84
CA GLY A 162 -9.11 3.94 -57.13
C GLY A 162 -8.18 2.75 -57.06
N THR A 163 -8.65 1.56 -56.72
CA THR A 163 -7.81 0.36 -56.64
C THR A 163 -8.38 -0.78 -57.48
N TYR A 164 -7.50 -1.68 -57.95
CA TYR A 164 -7.92 -2.90 -58.67
C TYR A 164 -8.84 -3.76 -57.81
N TRP A 165 -8.57 -3.80 -56.50
CA TRP A 165 -9.38 -4.55 -55.55
C TRP A 165 -10.82 -4.04 -55.51
N GLU A 166 -11.00 -2.72 -55.42
CA GLU A 166 -12.34 -2.12 -55.46
C GLU A 166 -13.08 -2.51 -56.74
N VAL A 167 -12.45 -2.36 -57.91
CA VAL A 167 -13.06 -2.74 -59.20
C VAL A 167 -13.46 -4.21 -59.23
N SER A 168 -12.64 -5.11 -58.69
CA SER A 168 -12.91 -6.56 -58.65
C SER A 168 -14.10 -6.95 -57.77
N THR A 169 -14.49 -6.09 -56.83
CA THR A 169 -15.56 -6.36 -55.87
C THR A 169 -16.91 -5.75 -56.26
N LEU A 170 -16.95 -4.95 -57.33
CA LEU A 170 -18.18 -4.33 -57.82
C LEU A 170 -19.05 -5.33 -58.57
N SER A 171 -20.37 -5.21 -58.43
CA SER A 171 -21.32 -5.90 -59.31
C SER A 171 -21.36 -5.22 -60.69
N ASN A 172 -21.89 -5.92 -61.70
CA ASN A 172 -22.04 -5.37 -63.05
C ASN A 172 -22.89 -4.08 -63.05
N GLU A 173 -23.91 -4.01 -62.20
CA GLU A 173 -24.78 -2.85 -62.02
C GLU A 173 -24.02 -1.66 -61.43
N ALA A 174 -23.21 -1.91 -60.38
CA ALA A 174 -22.39 -0.87 -59.76
C ALA A 174 -21.30 -0.37 -60.71
N ILE A 175 -20.75 -1.25 -61.55
CA ILE A 175 -19.85 -0.86 -62.64
C ILE A 175 -20.62 0.06 -63.61
N GLN A 176 -21.80 -0.31 -64.08
CA GLN A 176 -22.58 0.54 -64.99
C GLN A 176 -22.91 1.91 -64.39
N GLU A 177 -23.29 1.97 -63.12
CA GLU A 177 -23.59 3.22 -62.41
C GLU A 177 -22.35 4.13 -62.31
N SER A 178 -21.19 3.56 -61.98
CA SER A 178 -19.92 4.33 -61.91
C SER A 178 -19.46 4.88 -63.26
N LEU A 179 -20.09 4.45 -64.35
CA LEU A 179 -19.75 4.81 -65.72
C LEU A 179 -20.74 5.78 -66.35
N GLN A 180 -21.81 6.20 -65.66
CA GLN A 180 -22.70 7.26 -66.13
C GLN A 180 -22.09 8.65 -65.89
#